data_AF-A0A6M0ATB6-F1
#
_entry.id   AF-A0A6M0ATB6-F1
#
_cell.length_a   1.000
_cell.length_b   1.000
_cell.length_c   1.000
_cell.angle_alpha   90.00
_cell.angle_beta   90.00
_cell.angle_gamma   90.00
#
_symmetry.space_group_name_H-M   'P 1'
#
loop_
_entity.id
_entity.type
_entity.pdbx_description
1 polymer ?
#
loop_
_entity_poly.entity_id
_entity_poly.type
_entity_poly.pdbx_seq_one_letter_code
_entity_poly.pdbx_strand_id
1 'polypeptide(L)'
;MLDFEKVYVHPSQFPERVFQDYLAGFTSCKINHKFHYDSVKQSQKWLKIHETYSPARQDESCIDAYAKCFKKTAEILDDNSLNLNLIGLGCGGGEKDKLLVSQLLNSERALTYYPVDVSLSLAIISAQKIREYFANLRVQPIVCDLLHSDDLISLVDNQDKRNIITFFGMIPNFAPEEILPILSNFLSKGDILLFSANLAPGSDYLQGIQKVLPQYDNELTKEWLITVLLDAGEIGKEH
;
A
#
# COMPACT_ATOMS: atom_id res chain seq x y z
N MET A 1 -3.82 -3.43 -27.20
CA MET A 1 -4.08 -4.83 -26.80
C MET A 1 -3.40 -5.04 -25.45
N LEU A 2 -4.17 -5.16 -24.39
CA LEU A 2 -3.73 -5.74 -23.12
C LEU A 2 -4.94 -6.55 -22.65
N ASP A 3 -5.05 -7.79 -23.10
CA ASP A 3 -6.28 -8.56 -22.90
C ASP A 3 -6.39 -9.15 -21.48
N PHE A 4 -5.30 -9.23 -20.71
CA PHE A 4 -5.33 -9.74 -19.32
C PHE A 4 -4.22 -9.12 -18.45
N GLU A 5 -4.56 -8.72 -17.21
CA GLU A 5 -3.58 -8.37 -16.18
C GLU A 5 -3.09 -9.66 -15.50
N LYS A 6 -1.77 -9.86 -15.47
CA LYS A 6 -1.16 -11.00 -14.77
C LYS A 6 -0.83 -10.58 -13.35
N VAL A 7 -1.48 -11.20 -12.38
CA VAL A 7 -1.29 -10.90 -10.96
C VAL A 7 -0.65 -12.12 -10.28
N TYR A 8 0.39 -11.89 -9.50
CA TYR A 8 0.93 -12.92 -8.61
C TYR A 8 0.19 -12.88 -7.29
N VAL A 9 -0.26 -14.03 -6.80
CA VAL A 9 -0.93 -14.15 -5.51
C VAL A 9 -0.04 -14.97 -4.60
N HIS A 10 0.38 -14.38 -3.50
CA HIS A 10 1.19 -15.04 -2.49
C HIS A 10 0.36 -16.08 -1.71
N PRO A 11 0.94 -17.21 -1.25
CA PRO A 11 0.21 -18.20 -0.45
C PRO A 11 -0.50 -17.63 0.79
N SER A 12 -0.02 -16.51 1.35
CA SER A 12 -0.70 -15.81 2.45
C SER A 12 -2.09 -15.26 2.08
N GLN A 13 -2.44 -15.24 0.80
CA GLN A 13 -3.73 -14.81 0.27
C GLN A 13 -4.46 -15.91 -0.51
N PHE A 14 -4.05 -17.18 -0.34
CA PHE A 14 -4.83 -18.30 -0.88
C PHE A 14 -6.15 -18.49 -0.11
N PRO A 15 -7.21 -18.99 -0.76
CA PRO A 15 -8.55 -19.06 -0.17
C PRO A 15 -8.61 -19.73 1.21
N GLU A 16 -7.90 -20.85 1.38
CA GLU A 16 -7.83 -21.57 2.66
C GLU A 16 -7.27 -20.69 3.78
N ARG A 17 -6.20 -19.94 3.51
CA ARG A 17 -5.56 -19.06 4.50
C ARG A 17 -6.47 -17.89 4.86
N VAL A 18 -7.04 -17.24 3.84
CA VAL A 18 -7.99 -16.13 4.02
C VAL A 18 -9.20 -16.56 4.84
N PHE A 19 -9.75 -17.75 4.58
CA PHE A 19 -10.85 -18.30 5.36
C PHE A 19 -10.48 -18.57 6.82
N GLN A 20 -9.29 -19.13 7.08
CA GLN A 20 -8.79 -19.30 8.45
C GLN A 20 -8.66 -17.96 9.20
N ASP A 21 -8.20 -16.92 8.53
CA ASP A 21 -8.06 -15.59 9.12
C ASP A 21 -9.44 -14.97 9.44
N TYR A 22 -10.46 -15.23 8.61
CA TYR A 22 -11.85 -14.85 8.91
C TYR A 22 -12.38 -15.56 10.16
N LEU A 23 -12.19 -16.88 10.25
CA LEU A 23 -12.61 -17.67 11.42
C LEU A 23 -11.94 -17.19 12.71
N ALA A 24 -10.65 -16.87 12.66
CA ALA A 24 -9.91 -16.31 13.79
C ALA A 24 -10.47 -14.94 14.22
N GLY A 25 -10.81 -14.08 13.25
CA GLY A 25 -11.46 -12.81 13.50
C GLY A 25 -12.81 -12.95 14.21
N PHE A 26 -13.71 -13.78 13.68
CA PHE A 26 -15.02 -14.02 14.28
C PHE A 26 -14.92 -14.62 15.69
N THR A 27 -14.01 -15.57 15.89
CA THR A 27 -13.78 -16.19 17.21
C THR A 27 -13.31 -15.18 18.26
N SER A 28 -12.52 -14.19 17.84
CA SER A 28 -12.00 -13.13 18.72
C SER A 28 -12.89 -11.88 18.78
N CYS A 29 -14.04 -11.88 18.10
CA CYS A 29 -14.92 -10.72 17.93
C CYS A 29 -14.18 -9.48 17.40
N LYS A 30 -13.21 -9.68 16.51
CA LYS A 30 -12.41 -8.63 15.88
C LYS A 30 -12.36 -8.85 14.38
N ILE A 31 -12.47 -7.77 13.61
CA ILE A 31 -12.27 -7.84 12.17
C ILE A 31 -10.83 -7.46 11.88
N ASN A 32 -10.08 -8.34 11.23
CA ASN A 32 -8.74 -8.00 10.74
C ASN A 32 -8.87 -6.87 9.70
N HIS A 33 -8.06 -5.83 9.84
CA HIS A 33 -8.13 -4.63 9.01
C HIS A 33 -8.02 -4.93 7.50
N LYS A 34 -7.31 -6.01 7.11
CA LYS A 34 -7.16 -6.39 5.71
C LYS A 34 -8.49 -6.68 4.99
N PHE A 35 -9.48 -7.19 5.72
CA PHE A 35 -10.80 -7.51 5.16
C PHE A 35 -11.63 -6.29 4.78
N HIS A 36 -11.19 -5.08 5.13
CA HIS A 36 -11.80 -3.85 4.63
C HIS A 36 -11.36 -3.50 3.20
N TYR A 37 -10.61 -4.36 2.51
CA TYR A 37 -10.16 -4.15 1.14
C TYR A 37 -10.42 -5.34 0.20
N ASP A 38 -11.06 -6.41 0.68
CA ASP A 38 -11.27 -7.67 -0.05
C ASP A 38 -12.09 -7.48 -1.34
N SER A 39 -13.16 -6.68 -1.27
CA SER A 39 -14.03 -6.45 -2.41
C SER A 39 -13.70 -5.16 -3.17
N VAL A 40 -14.04 -5.13 -4.47
CA VAL A 40 -13.94 -3.92 -5.30
C VAL A 40 -14.70 -2.76 -4.65
N LYS A 41 -15.90 -3.03 -4.11
CA LYS A 41 -16.73 -2.03 -3.43
C LYS A 41 -16.02 -1.42 -2.22
N GLN A 42 -15.43 -2.25 -1.37
CA GLN A 42 -14.69 -1.78 -0.20
C GLN A 42 -13.46 -0.95 -0.60
N SER A 43 -12.70 -1.41 -1.60
CA SER A 43 -11.54 -0.70 -2.13
C SER A 43 -11.92 0.68 -2.70
N GLN A 44 -13.02 0.78 -3.45
CA GLN A 44 -13.50 2.06 -3.98
C GLN A 44 -13.95 3.02 -2.86
N LYS A 45 -14.62 2.51 -1.83
CA LYS A 45 -14.99 3.32 -0.66
C LYS A 45 -13.75 3.85 0.07
N TRP A 46 -12.74 3.02 0.28
CA TRP A 46 -11.47 3.45 0.85
C TRP A 46 -10.79 4.55 0.02
N LEU A 47 -10.70 4.36 -1.30
CA LEU A 47 -10.13 5.38 -2.19
C LEU A 47 -10.90 6.70 -2.10
N LYS A 48 -12.23 6.65 -1.98
CA LYS A 48 -13.05 7.85 -1.79
C LYS A 48 -12.78 8.54 -0.46
N ILE A 49 -12.63 7.79 0.63
CA ILE A 49 -12.26 8.34 1.95
C ILE A 49 -10.87 9.01 1.86
N HIS A 50 -9.89 8.29 1.32
CA HIS A 50 -8.53 8.81 1.17
C HIS A 50 -8.49 10.08 0.32
N GLU A 51 -9.24 10.15 -0.79
CA GLU A 51 -9.35 11.36 -1.60
C GLU A 51 -9.98 12.53 -0.82
N THR A 52 -10.93 12.24 0.07
CA THR A 52 -11.72 13.26 0.78
C THR A 52 -11.11 13.73 2.09
N TYR A 53 -10.25 12.95 2.74
CA TYR A 53 -9.77 13.26 4.09
C TYR A 53 -8.25 13.12 4.30
N SER A 54 -7.51 12.54 3.34
CA SER A 54 -6.07 12.33 3.52
C SER A 54 -5.29 13.65 3.48
N PRO A 55 -4.40 13.92 4.45
CA PRO A 55 -3.49 15.06 4.39
C PRO A 55 -2.62 15.04 3.12
N ALA A 56 -2.32 13.86 2.57
CA ALA A 56 -1.57 13.74 1.31
C ALA A 56 -2.30 14.29 0.07
N ARG A 57 -3.57 14.72 0.23
CA ARG A 57 -4.38 15.38 -0.81
C ARG A 57 -4.69 16.83 -0.52
N GLN A 58 -4.78 17.19 0.77
CA GLN A 58 -5.32 18.48 1.19
C GLN A 58 -4.30 19.41 1.83
N ASP A 59 -3.22 18.85 2.37
CA ASP A 59 -2.19 19.60 3.07
C ASP A 59 -0.98 19.81 2.16
N GLU A 60 -0.73 21.07 1.79
CA GLU A 60 0.39 21.47 0.93
C GLU A 60 1.74 21.04 1.51
N SER A 61 1.91 21.08 2.83
CA SER A 61 3.15 20.68 3.49
C SER A 61 3.38 19.17 3.38
N CYS A 62 2.31 18.37 3.45
CA CYS A 62 2.37 16.93 3.26
C CYS A 62 2.72 16.59 1.80
N ILE A 63 2.08 17.26 0.85
CA ILE A 63 2.35 17.09 -0.59
C ILE A 63 3.81 17.44 -0.91
N ASP A 64 4.29 18.58 -0.41
CA ASP A 64 5.66 19.03 -0.59
C ASP A 64 6.68 18.09 0.06
N ALA A 65 6.37 17.51 1.23
CA ALA A 65 7.23 16.51 1.87
C ALA A 65 7.43 15.27 0.98
N TYR A 66 6.36 14.73 0.37
CA TYR A 66 6.48 13.64 -0.59
C TYR A 66 7.29 14.06 -1.83
N ALA A 67 7.01 15.23 -2.39
CA ALA A 67 7.73 15.72 -3.57
C ALA A 67 9.25 15.87 -3.31
N LYS A 68 9.62 16.45 -2.17
CA LYS A 68 11.02 16.56 -1.71
C LYS A 68 11.66 15.19 -1.51
N CYS A 69 10.95 14.26 -0.89
CA CYS A 69 11.42 12.89 -0.68
C CYS A 69 11.70 12.18 -2.02
N PHE A 70 10.80 12.28 -3.00
CA PHE A 70 10.95 11.63 -4.30
C PHE A 70 12.07 12.25 -5.13
N LYS A 71 12.15 13.59 -5.14
CA LYS A 71 13.28 14.29 -5.78
C LYS A 71 14.61 13.87 -5.15
N LYS A 72 14.67 13.82 -3.81
CA LYS A 72 15.90 13.44 -3.12
C LYS A 72 16.30 11.99 -3.40
N THR A 73 15.31 11.11 -3.56
CA THR A 73 15.52 9.71 -3.96
C THR A 73 16.16 9.65 -5.35
N ALA A 74 15.65 10.41 -6.32
CA ALA A 74 16.23 10.49 -7.65
C ALA A 74 17.67 11.02 -7.63
N GLU A 75 18.00 11.99 -6.78
CA GLU A 75 19.36 12.53 -6.60
C GLU A 75 20.35 11.52 -5.97
N ILE A 76 19.86 10.58 -5.13
CA ILE A 76 20.69 9.55 -4.49
C ILE A 76 21.06 8.43 -5.49
N LEU A 77 20.22 8.23 -6.51
CA LEU A 77 20.47 7.27 -7.57
C LEU A 77 21.45 7.89 -8.56
N ASP A 78 22.70 7.44 -8.50
CA ASP A 78 23.73 7.87 -9.45
C ASP A 78 23.43 7.36 -10.88
N ASP A 79 24.19 7.86 -11.85
CA ASP A 79 24.06 7.45 -13.26
C ASP A 79 24.38 5.95 -13.46
N ASN A 80 25.03 5.30 -12.49
CA ASN A 80 25.27 3.84 -12.51
C ASN A 80 24.08 3.01 -12.01
N SER A 81 23.10 3.65 -11.35
CA SER A 81 21.87 3.00 -10.86
C SER A 81 20.87 2.78 -12.00
N LEU A 82 21.26 1.93 -12.96
CA LEU A 82 20.53 1.68 -14.21
C LEU A 82 19.45 0.61 -14.07
N ASN A 83 19.57 -0.33 -13.14
CA ASN A 83 18.61 -1.42 -12.96
C ASN A 83 17.93 -1.32 -11.60
N LEU A 84 16.65 -0.95 -11.60
CA LEU A 84 15.88 -0.67 -10.38
C LEU A 84 14.62 -1.51 -10.29
N ASN A 85 14.27 -1.87 -9.05
CA ASN A 85 12.93 -2.27 -8.69
C ASN A 85 12.30 -1.19 -7.81
N LEU A 86 11.05 -0.84 -8.08
CA LEU A 86 10.20 -0.08 -7.17
C LEU A 86 9.17 -1.04 -6.58
N ILE A 87 9.20 -1.27 -5.28
CA ILE A 87 8.30 -2.18 -4.57
C ILE A 87 7.39 -1.33 -3.68
N GLY A 88 6.12 -1.21 -4.07
CA GLY A 88 5.14 -0.41 -3.33
C GLY A 88 4.36 -1.25 -2.34
N LEU A 89 4.75 -1.26 -1.06
CA LEU A 89 4.10 -2.04 -0.02
C LEU A 89 2.84 -1.31 0.48
N GLY A 90 1.67 -1.90 0.24
CA GLY A 90 0.39 -1.24 0.46
C GLY A 90 0.15 -0.13 -0.55
N CYS A 91 0.24 -0.46 -1.85
CA CYS A 91 0.25 0.54 -2.92
C CYS A 91 -1.04 1.36 -3.03
N GLY A 92 -2.17 0.84 -2.52
CA GLY A 92 -3.45 1.54 -2.53
C GLY A 92 -3.85 2.02 -3.94
N GLY A 93 -4.19 3.30 -4.07
CA GLY A 93 -4.54 3.90 -5.36
C GLY A 93 -3.37 4.15 -6.31
N GLY A 94 -2.12 3.99 -5.87
CA GLY A 94 -0.92 4.14 -6.69
C GLY A 94 -0.51 5.58 -7.05
N GLU A 95 -1.13 6.63 -6.47
CA GLU A 95 -0.80 8.01 -6.84
C GLU A 95 0.59 8.45 -6.39
N LYS A 96 0.99 8.06 -5.17
CA LYS A 96 2.32 8.36 -4.64
C LYS A 96 3.38 7.64 -5.46
N ASP A 97 3.15 6.37 -5.76
CA ASP A 97 4.07 5.56 -6.57
C ASP A 97 4.15 6.09 -8.01
N LYS A 98 3.05 6.57 -8.61
CA LYS A 98 3.07 7.24 -9.92
C LYS A 98 3.97 8.46 -9.93
N LEU A 99 3.90 9.30 -8.89
CA LEU A 99 4.75 10.47 -8.76
C LEU A 99 6.22 10.08 -8.57
N LEU A 100 6.50 9.05 -7.79
CA LEU A 100 7.86 8.55 -7.63
C LEU A 100 8.39 7.97 -8.95
N VAL A 101 7.62 7.15 -9.66
CA VAL A 101 7.98 6.62 -10.98
C VAL A 101 8.36 7.75 -11.95
N SER A 102 7.61 8.86 -11.96
CA SER A 102 7.94 9.99 -12.86
C SER A 102 9.27 10.67 -12.52
N GLN A 103 9.70 10.64 -11.26
CA GLN A 103 11.02 11.13 -10.84
C GLN A 103 12.15 10.12 -11.12
N LEU A 104 11.83 8.83 -11.09
CA LEU A 104 12.80 7.75 -11.25
C LEU A 104 13.03 7.37 -12.71
N LEU A 105 12.09 7.62 -13.62
CA LEU A 105 12.23 7.25 -15.02
C LEU A 105 13.33 8.07 -15.73
N ASN A 106 14.20 7.35 -16.42
CA ASN A 106 15.22 7.86 -17.33
C ASN A 106 15.28 6.90 -18.52
N SER A 107 15.54 7.39 -19.74
CA SER A 107 15.69 6.58 -20.97
C SER A 107 16.71 5.45 -20.86
N GLU A 108 17.71 5.60 -19.98
CA GLU A 108 18.79 4.61 -19.81
C GLU A 108 18.52 3.62 -18.68
N ARG A 109 17.45 3.83 -17.90
CA ARG A 109 17.19 3.09 -16.66
C ARG A 109 16.08 2.04 -16.85
N ALA A 110 16.42 0.79 -16.61
CA ALA A 110 15.48 -0.32 -16.54
C ALA A 110 14.80 -0.35 -15.16
N LEU A 111 13.63 0.29 -15.07
CA LEU A 111 12.78 0.25 -13.88
C LEU A 111 11.73 -0.87 -14.00
N THR A 112 11.48 -1.60 -12.92
CA THR A 112 10.34 -2.50 -12.78
C THR A 112 9.54 -2.13 -11.54
N TYR A 113 8.23 -1.97 -11.68
CA TYR A 113 7.33 -1.63 -10.57
C TYR A 113 6.54 -2.86 -10.11
N TYR A 114 6.54 -3.09 -8.80
CA TYR A 114 5.77 -4.12 -8.12
C TYR A 114 4.78 -3.44 -7.15
N PRO A 115 3.54 -3.15 -7.57
CA PRO A 115 2.49 -2.77 -6.66
C PRO A 115 2.13 -3.99 -5.80
N VAL A 116 2.36 -3.90 -4.50
CA VAL A 116 2.05 -4.94 -3.52
C VAL A 116 0.91 -4.46 -2.65
N ASP A 117 -0.17 -5.22 -2.58
CA ASP A 117 -1.29 -4.92 -1.69
C ASP A 117 -1.94 -6.22 -1.21
N VAL A 118 -2.62 -6.19 -0.07
CA VAL A 118 -3.44 -7.33 0.34
C VAL A 118 -4.71 -7.43 -0.52
N SER A 119 -5.15 -6.31 -1.09
CA SER A 119 -6.28 -6.25 -2.01
C SER A 119 -5.87 -6.47 -3.46
N LEU A 120 -6.48 -7.49 -4.08
CA LEU A 120 -6.42 -7.67 -5.53
C LEU A 120 -6.88 -6.42 -6.29
N SER A 121 -7.95 -5.77 -5.81
CA SER A 121 -8.50 -4.59 -6.46
C SER A 121 -7.52 -3.42 -6.43
N LEU A 122 -6.89 -3.15 -5.28
CA LEU A 122 -5.94 -2.03 -5.17
C LEU A 122 -4.65 -2.29 -5.94
N ALA A 123 -4.12 -3.52 -5.91
CA ALA A 123 -2.95 -3.91 -6.69
C ALA A 123 -3.17 -3.71 -8.20
N ILE A 124 -4.34 -4.11 -8.73
CA ILE A 124 -4.70 -3.90 -10.14
C ILE A 124 -4.88 -2.42 -10.45
N ILE A 125 -5.61 -1.67 -9.62
CA ILE A 125 -5.83 -0.22 -9.82
C ILE A 125 -4.48 0.51 -9.90
N SER A 126 -3.56 0.22 -8.99
CA SER A 126 -2.22 0.81 -8.97
C SER A 126 -1.42 0.42 -10.22
N ALA A 127 -1.45 -0.87 -10.62
CA ALA A 127 -0.75 -1.34 -11.81
C ALA A 127 -1.27 -0.67 -13.09
N GLN A 128 -2.59 -0.62 -13.29
CA GLN A 128 -3.21 -0.03 -14.47
C GLN A 128 -2.93 1.48 -14.54
N LYS A 129 -2.93 2.17 -13.40
CA LYS A 129 -2.55 3.58 -13.32
C LYS A 129 -1.12 3.81 -13.81
N ILE A 130 -0.18 2.96 -13.43
CA ILE A 130 1.19 3.09 -13.94
C ILE A 130 1.27 2.80 -15.44
N ARG A 131 0.59 1.75 -15.92
CA ARG A 131 0.58 1.39 -17.35
C ARG A 131 -0.05 2.47 -18.24
N GLU A 132 -1.09 3.15 -17.76
CA GLU A 132 -1.75 4.24 -18.48
C GLU A 132 -0.80 5.41 -18.75
N TYR A 133 -0.01 5.81 -17.75
CA TYR A 133 0.91 6.95 -17.86
C TYR A 133 2.30 6.56 -18.39
N PHE A 134 2.71 5.30 -18.24
CA PHE A 134 4.04 4.80 -18.58
C PHE A 134 3.93 3.47 -19.34
N ALA A 135 3.44 3.53 -20.59
CA ALA A 135 3.09 2.36 -21.40
C ALA A 135 4.21 1.29 -21.55
N ASN A 136 5.48 1.71 -21.51
CA ASN A 136 6.62 0.81 -21.67
C ASN A 136 7.24 0.35 -20.34
N LEU A 137 6.72 0.80 -19.19
CA LEU A 137 7.24 0.42 -17.89
C LEU A 137 6.78 -1.00 -17.54
N ARG A 138 7.73 -1.85 -17.12
CA ARG A 138 7.39 -3.19 -16.62
C ARG A 138 6.69 -3.04 -15.26
N VAL A 139 5.46 -3.55 -15.19
CA VAL A 139 4.67 -3.59 -13.96
C VAL A 139 4.24 -5.02 -13.69
N GLN A 140 4.36 -5.47 -12.43
CA GLN A 140 3.93 -6.80 -12.00
C GLN A 140 3.20 -6.69 -10.65
N PRO A 141 1.85 -6.63 -10.62
CA PRO A 141 1.10 -6.59 -9.39
C PRO A 141 1.24 -7.89 -8.58
N ILE A 142 1.28 -7.73 -7.26
CA ILE A 142 1.38 -8.83 -6.29
C ILE A 142 0.34 -8.64 -5.19
N VAL A 143 -0.43 -9.70 -4.94
CA VAL A 143 -1.40 -9.76 -3.86
C VAL A 143 -0.80 -10.53 -2.70
N CYS A 144 -0.65 -9.86 -1.55
CA CYS A 144 0.10 -10.39 -0.43
C CYS A 144 -0.33 -9.79 0.90
N ASP A 145 -0.49 -10.66 1.91
CA ASP A 145 -0.55 -10.22 3.31
C ASP A 145 0.87 -10.08 3.85
N LEU A 146 1.25 -8.85 4.16
CA LEU A 146 2.61 -8.47 4.52
C LEU A 146 3.09 -9.11 5.84
N LEU A 147 2.19 -9.35 6.80
CA LEU A 147 2.54 -9.99 8.08
C LEU A 147 2.86 -11.49 7.94
N HIS A 148 2.63 -12.06 6.76
CA HIS A 148 2.76 -13.48 6.49
C HIS A 148 3.57 -13.73 5.21
N SER A 149 4.52 -12.84 4.89
CA SER A 149 5.25 -12.87 3.63
C SER A 149 6.72 -12.44 3.76
N ASP A 150 7.43 -13.02 4.73
CA ASP A 150 8.86 -12.74 4.93
C ASP A 150 9.71 -13.14 3.71
N ASP A 151 9.21 -14.06 2.89
CA ASP A 151 9.82 -14.55 1.66
C ASP A 151 9.49 -13.71 0.42
N LEU A 152 8.56 -12.74 0.51
CA LEU A 152 8.14 -11.92 -0.63
C LEU A 152 9.33 -11.27 -1.34
N ILE A 153 10.30 -10.76 -0.57
CA ILE A 153 11.48 -10.10 -1.16
C ILE A 153 12.24 -11.06 -2.08
N SER A 154 12.36 -12.35 -1.73
CA SER A 154 13.05 -13.34 -2.56
C SER A 154 12.36 -13.62 -3.90
N LEU A 155 11.06 -13.30 -4.02
CA LEU A 155 10.26 -13.48 -5.23
C LEU A 155 10.36 -12.28 -6.18
N VAL A 156 10.68 -11.10 -5.66
CA VAL A 156 10.74 -9.84 -6.44
C VAL A 156 12.17 -9.36 -6.64
N ASP A 157 13.05 -9.67 -5.71
CA ASP A 157 14.44 -9.30 -5.73
C ASP A 157 15.18 -10.07 -6.82
N ASN A 158 15.89 -9.32 -7.64
CA ASN A 158 16.81 -9.87 -8.61
C ASN A 158 18.17 -9.29 -8.23
N GLN A 159 19.14 -10.14 -7.89
CA GLN A 159 20.43 -9.73 -7.30
C GLN A 159 21.19 -8.66 -8.12
N ASP A 160 20.83 -8.45 -9.38
CA ASP A 160 21.39 -7.45 -10.28
C ASP A 160 20.68 -6.07 -10.24
N LYS A 161 19.68 -5.89 -9.36
CA LYS A 161 18.86 -4.68 -9.26
C LYS A 161 18.88 -4.10 -7.85
N ARG A 162 18.85 -2.76 -7.78
CA ARG A 162 18.67 -2.04 -6.52
C ARG A 162 17.19 -1.88 -6.21
N ASN A 163 16.79 -2.15 -4.98
CA ASN A 163 15.40 -2.02 -4.56
C ASN A 163 15.13 -0.64 -3.95
N ILE A 164 14.02 -0.04 -4.39
CA ILE A 164 13.41 1.14 -3.78
C ILE A 164 12.07 0.67 -3.24
N ILE A 165 11.91 0.72 -1.93
CA ILE A 165 10.73 0.19 -1.24
C ILE A 165 9.94 1.38 -0.70
N THR A 166 8.65 1.46 -1.01
CA THR A 166 7.75 2.46 -0.42
C THR A 166 6.85 1.80 0.62
N PHE A 167 6.68 2.48 1.76
CA PHE A 167 5.81 2.07 2.86
C PHE A 167 5.07 3.29 3.38
N PHE A 168 4.04 3.72 2.64
CA PHE A 168 3.37 5.00 2.87
C PHE A 168 2.00 4.83 3.51
N GLY A 169 1.80 5.44 4.69
CA GLY A 169 0.53 5.42 5.42
C GLY A 169 0.16 4.05 5.99
N MET A 170 1.07 3.09 5.95
CA MET A 170 0.83 1.70 6.38
C MET A 170 1.12 1.48 7.86
N ILE A 171 2.00 2.29 8.49
CA ILE A 171 2.41 2.09 9.88
C ILE A 171 1.25 2.00 10.89
N PRO A 172 0.12 2.73 10.77
CA PRO A 172 -0.97 2.59 11.74
C PRO A 172 -1.69 1.23 11.70
N ASN A 173 -1.51 0.43 10.64
CA ASN A 173 -2.16 -0.87 10.49
C ASN A 173 -1.42 -2.00 11.21
N PHE A 174 -0.20 -1.76 11.71
CA PHE A 174 0.67 -2.79 12.25
C PHE A 174 1.28 -2.38 13.59
N ALA A 175 1.50 -3.36 14.47
CA ALA A 175 2.37 -3.14 15.61
C ALA A 175 3.83 -3.02 15.12
N PRO A 176 4.61 -2.02 15.60
CA PRO A 176 6.00 -1.83 15.17
C PRO A 176 6.87 -3.09 15.31
N GLU A 177 6.68 -3.85 16.38
CA GLU A 177 7.41 -5.09 16.67
C GLU A 177 7.12 -6.22 15.66
N GLU A 178 5.98 -6.17 14.97
CA GLU A 178 5.63 -7.15 13.95
C GLU A 178 6.16 -6.72 12.57
N ILE A 179 5.98 -5.44 12.20
CA ILE A 179 6.26 -5.00 10.82
C ILE A 179 7.73 -4.61 10.57
N LEU A 180 8.43 -4.06 11.58
CA LEU A 180 9.81 -3.61 11.39
C LEU A 180 10.79 -4.75 11.07
N PRO A 181 10.68 -5.96 11.68
CA PRO A 181 11.49 -7.11 11.26
C PRO A 181 11.27 -7.50 9.80
N ILE A 182 10.02 -7.48 9.33
CA ILE A 182 9.66 -7.80 7.94
C ILE A 182 10.30 -6.78 6.98
N LEU A 183 10.15 -5.48 7.28
CA LEU A 183 10.80 -4.42 6.49
C LEU A 183 12.32 -4.53 6.50
N SER A 184 12.92 -4.93 7.63
CA SER A 184 14.36 -5.15 7.71
C SER A 184 14.80 -6.33 6.85
N ASN A 185 14.01 -7.40 6.76
CA ASN A 185 14.30 -8.57 5.91
C ASN A 185 14.24 -8.23 4.43
N PHE A 186 13.49 -7.19 4.04
CA PHE A 186 13.35 -6.79 2.65
C PHE A 186 14.51 -5.92 2.15
N LEU A 187 15.36 -5.42 3.05
CA LEU A 187 16.40 -4.45 2.71
C LEU A 187 17.77 -5.11 2.65
N SER A 188 18.43 -4.95 1.50
CA SER A 188 19.84 -5.24 1.31
C SER A 188 20.68 -3.96 1.34
N LYS A 189 22.01 -4.12 1.46
CA LYS A 189 22.94 -3.00 1.42
C LYS A 189 22.78 -2.24 0.10
N GLY A 190 22.46 -0.95 0.20
CA GLY A 190 22.29 -0.07 -0.94
C GLY A 190 20.83 0.20 -1.27
N ASP A 191 19.89 -0.62 -0.81
CA ASP A 191 18.46 -0.36 -1.03
C ASP A 191 17.99 0.92 -0.35
N ILE A 192 16.87 1.46 -0.84
CA ILE A 192 16.27 2.69 -0.32
C ILE A 192 14.88 2.37 0.21
N LEU A 193 14.64 2.62 1.50
CA LEU A 193 13.31 2.61 2.09
C LEU A 193 12.75 4.03 2.19
N LEU A 194 11.60 4.26 1.56
CA LEU A 194 10.81 5.47 1.73
C LEU A 194 9.63 5.15 2.65
N PHE A 195 9.69 5.68 3.87
CA PHE A 195 8.73 5.40 4.94
C PHE A 195 8.04 6.70 5.37
N SER A 196 6.73 6.67 5.57
CA SER A 196 5.98 7.83 6.09
C SER A 196 5.28 7.51 7.40
N ALA A 197 5.29 8.45 8.35
CA ALA A 197 4.48 8.40 9.55
C ALA A 197 3.70 9.71 9.73
N ASN A 198 2.43 9.61 10.11
CA ASN A 198 1.63 10.75 10.53
C ASN A 198 1.88 10.99 12.02
N LEU A 199 2.22 12.23 12.39
CA LEU A 199 2.45 12.62 13.78
C LEU A 199 1.21 13.30 14.36
N ALA A 200 0.98 13.13 15.67
CA ALA A 200 -0.08 13.86 16.36
C ALA A 200 0.22 15.38 16.30
N PRO A 201 -0.77 16.22 15.92
CA PRO A 201 -0.54 17.66 15.78
C PRO A 201 -0.42 18.35 17.15
N GLY A 202 0.62 19.17 17.30
CA GLY A 202 0.89 19.93 18.53
C GLY A 202 1.77 19.19 19.53
N SER A 203 2.00 19.79 20.69
CA SER A 203 2.87 19.26 21.75
C SER A 203 2.17 18.29 22.70
N ASP A 204 0.84 18.26 22.70
CA ASP A 204 0.03 17.36 23.50
C ASP A 204 -0.56 16.28 22.59
N TYR A 205 -0.15 15.03 22.82
CA TYR A 205 -0.58 13.88 22.02
C TYR A 205 -2.10 13.67 22.06
N LEU A 206 -2.71 13.71 23.25
CA LEU A 206 -4.14 13.42 23.42
C LEU A 206 -5.00 14.52 22.79
N GLN A 207 -4.61 15.78 22.94
CA GLN A 207 -5.30 16.88 22.25
C GLN A 207 -5.05 16.84 20.74
N GLY A 208 -3.86 16.40 20.31
CA GLY A 208 -3.51 16.25 18.92
C GLY A 208 -4.38 15.21 18.21
N ILE A 209 -4.55 14.02 18.80
CA ILE A 209 -5.37 12.96 18.19
C ILE A 209 -6.84 13.36 18.04
N GLN A 210 -7.38 14.18 18.95
CA GLN A 210 -8.76 14.68 18.83
C GLN A 210 -8.96 15.56 17.58
N LYS A 211 -7.90 16.24 17.12
CA LYS A 211 -7.96 17.08 15.91
C LYS A 211 -7.99 16.26 14.62
N VAL A 212 -7.48 15.03 14.63
CA VAL A 212 -7.51 14.15 13.45
C VAL A 212 -8.73 13.24 13.43
N LEU A 213 -9.47 13.14 14.55
CA LEU A 213 -10.66 12.29 14.65
C LEU A 213 -11.67 12.53 13.51
N PRO A 214 -11.99 13.76 13.06
CA PRO A 214 -12.94 13.98 11.95
C PRO A 214 -12.52 13.34 10.61
N GLN A 215 -11.23 13.04 10.42
CA GLN A 215 -10.74 12.32 9.24
C GLN A 215 -11.18 10.85 9.22
N TYR A 216 -11.51 10.30 10.40
CA TYR A 216 -11.93 8.91 10.59
C TYR A 216 -13.38 8.78 11.07
N ASP A 217 -13.87 9.71 11.88
CA ASP A 217 -15.25 9.75 12.36
C ASP A 217 -16.13 10.59 11.41
N ASN A 218 -16.50 9.95 10.29
CA ASN A 218 -17.36 10.53 9.28
C ASN A 218 -18.18 9.43 8.59
N GLU A 219 -19.25 9.83 7.89
CA GLU A 219 -20.18 8.87 7.26
C GLU A 219 -19.50 8.00 6.20
N LEU A 220 -18.52 8.53 5.44
CA LEU A 220 -17.81 7.73 4.43
C LEU A 220 -17.02 6.60 5.09
N THR A 221 -16.29 6.89 6.17
CA THR A 221 -15.55 5.87 6.94
C THR A 221 -16.50 4.87 7.57
N LYS A 222 -17.59 5.31 8.19
CA LYS A 222 -18.61 4.42 8.77
C LYS A 222 -19.20 3.47 7.74
N GLU A 223 -19.57 3.98 6.57
CA GLU A 223 -20.09 3.17 5.47
C GLU A 223 -19.08 2.14 4.97
N TRP A 224 -17.79 2.49 4.92
CA TRP A 224 -16.72 1.58 4.55
C TRP A 224 -16.53 0.48 5.60
N LEU A 225 -16.46 0.85 6.89
CA LEU A 225 -16.31 -0.08 8.00
C LEU A 225 -17.46 -1.10 8.06
N ILE A 226 -18.72 -0.67 7.86
CA ILE A 226 -19.88 -1.58 7.88
C ILE A 226 -19.92 -2.53 6.67
N THR A 227 -19.27 -2.17 5.55
CA THR A 227 -19.36 -2.96 4.31
C THR A 227 -18.79 -4.37 4.48
N VAL A 228 -17.76 -4.57 5.31
CA VAL A 228 -17.23 -5.91 5.57
C VAL A 228 -18.27 -6.84 6.21
N LEU A 229 -19.15 -6.31 7.08
CA LEU A 229 -20.21 -7.09 7.73
C LEU A 229 -21.33 -7.43 6.75
N LEU A 230 -21.65 -6.49 5.84
CA LEU A 230 -22.61 -6.72 4.77
C LEU A 230 -22.13 -7.82 3.82
N ASP A 231 -20.85 -7.75 3.42
CA ASP A 231 -20.25 -8.70 2.48
C ASP A 231 -20.06 -10.08 3.14
N ALA A 232 -19.88 -10.16 4.47
CA ALA A 232 -19.84 -11.41 5.24
C ALA A 232 -21.23 -12.06 5.47
N GLY A 233 -22.33 -11.39 5.11
CA GLY A 233 -23.69 -11.92 5.25
C GLY A 233 -24.35 -11.73 6.62
N GLU A 234 -23.77 -10.90 7.49
CA GLU A 234 -24.21 -10.75 8.89
C GLU A 234 -25.41 -9.79 9.08
N ILE A 235 -25.79 -8.99 8.07
CA ILE A 235 -26.92 -8.03 8.17
C ILE A 235 -28.08 -8.42 7.23
N GLY A 236 -28.40 -9.72 7.19
CA GLY A 236 -29.48 -10.28 6.36
C GLY A 236 -30.51 -11.11 7.12
N LYS A 237 -30.44 -11.20 8.45
CA LYS A 237 -31.47 -11.86 9.27
C LYS A 237 -31.96 -10.92 10.35
N GLU A 238 -32.95 -10.10 9.98
CA GLU A 238 -33.92 -9.61 10.96
C GLU A 238 -34.61 -10.85 11.55
N HIS A 239 -34.44 -11.06 12.86
CA HIS A 239 -35.21 -12.01 13.66
C HIS A 239 -36.49 -11.35 14.16
#